data_AF-A0A9W9Z2W3-F1
#
_entry.id   AF-A0A9W9Z2W3-F1
#
_cell.length_a   1.000
_cell.length_b   1.000
_cell.length_c   1.000
_cell.angle_alpha   90.00
_cell.angle_beta   90.00
_cell.angle_gamma   90.00
#
_symmetry.space_group_name_H-M   'P 1'
#
loop_
_entity.id
_entity.type
_entity.pdbx_description
1 polymer ?
#
loop_
_entity_poly.entity_id
_entity_poly.type
_entity_poly.pdbx_seq_one_letter_code
_entity_poly.pdbx_strand_id
1 'polypeptide(L)'
;MTVGKDVSSLFPDVVNCMQTDNLELKKLVYLYLMNYAKSQPDMAIMAVNTFVKDCEDPNPLIRALAVRTMGCIRVDKITEYLCEPLRKCLKDEDPYVRKTAAVCVAKLHDINSQLVEDQGFLDSLRDLLSDSNPMVVANAVAALSEIGDASPTAAAMMEN
;
A
#
# COMPACT_ATOMS: atom_id res chain seq x y z
N MET A 1 -3.46 13.85 17.28
CA MET A 1 -2.54 14.07 16.14
C MET A 1 -2.39 15.54 15.76
N THR A 2 -3.43 16.26 15.33
CA THR A 2 -3.32 17.67 14.91
C THR A 2 -2.96 18.64 16.04
N VAL A 3 -3.30 18.32 17.29
CA VAL A 3 -2.94 19.09 18.50
C VAL A 3 -1.69 18.55 19.21
N GLY A 4 -0.91 17.67 18.57
CA GLY A 4 0.38 17.17 19.09
C GLY A 4 0.32 16.25 20.32
N LYS A 5 -0.87 15.94 20.85
CA LYS A 5 -1.01 15.00 21.98
C LYS A 5 -0.75 13.56 21.56
N ASP A 6 0.03 12.86 22.37
CA ASP A 6 0.24 11.43 22.24
C ASP A 6 -1.02 10.67 22.71
N VAL A 7 -1.55 9.85 21.81
CA VAL A 7 -2.69 8.96 22.04
C VAL A 7 -2.33 7.50 21.79
N SER A 8 -1.04 7.16 21.73
CA SER A 8 -0.51 5.81 21.49
C SER A 8 -1.03 4.77 22.48
N SER A 9 -1.43 5.17 23.69
CA SER A 9 -2.05 4.26 24.67
C SER A 9 -3.39 3.67 24.21
N LEU A 10 -4.07 4.30 23.25
CA LEU A 10 -5.36 3.84 22.71
C LEU A 10 -5.21 2.82 21.59
N PHE A 11 -3.98 2.38 21.26
CA PHE A 11 -3.75 1.50 20.12
C PHE A 11 -4.58 0.21 20.17
N PRO A 12 -4.65 -0.53 21.30
CA PRO A 12 -5.46 -1.75 21.37
C PRO A 12 -6.95 -1.47 21.12
N ASP A 13 -7.48 -0.38 21.70
CA ASP A 13 -8.89 0.01 21.55
C ASP A 13 -9.21 0.39 20.10
N VAL A 14 -8.30 1.13 19.45
CA VAL A 14 -8.45 1.55 18.06
C VAL A 14 -8.38 0.36 17.10
N VAL A 15 -7.49 -0.61 17.35
CA VAL A 15 -7.40 -1.85 16.55
C VAL A 15 -8.69 -2.66 16.64
N ASN A 16 -9.32 -2.72 17.83
CA ASN A 16 -10.61 -3.41 17.98
C ASN A 16 -11.72 -2.76 17.13
N CYS A 17 -11.64 -1.46 16.86
CA CYS A 17 -12.59 -0.77 15.98
C CYS A 17 -12.34 -0.99 14.48
N MET A 18 -11.28 -1.70 14.08
CA MET A 18 -10.88 -1.82 12.67
C MET A 18 -11.83 -2.72 11.86
N GLN A 19 -12.47 -3.69 12.49
CA GLN A 19 -13.46 -4.59 11.89
C GLN A 19 -14.87 -3.97 11.83
N THR A 20 -14.95 -2.67 11.57
CA THR A 20 -16.21 -1.95 11.39
C THR A 20 -16.60 -1.89 9.90
N ASP A 21 -17.90 -1.91 9.63
CA ASP A 21 -18.47 -1.69 8.30
C ASP A 21 -18.58 -0.18 7.96
N ASN A 22 -18.39 0.71 8.94
CA ASN A 22 -18.42 2.15 8.73
C ASN A 22 -17.12 2.63 8.07
N LEU A 23 -17.20 2.99 6.78
CA LEU A 23 -16.06 3.46 5.99
C LEU A 23 -15.36 4.70 6.58
N GLU A 24 -16.11 5.64 7.17
CA GLU A 24 -15.53 6.84 7.77
C GLU A 24 -14.72 6.49 9.01
N LEU A 25 -15.26 5.62 9.87
CA LEU A 25 -14.55 5.13 11.04
C LEU A 25 -13.31 4.35 10.63
N LYS A 26 -13.41 3.47 9.62
CA LYS A 26 -12.27 2.71 9.09
C LYS A 26 -11.15 3.64 8.57
N LYS A 27 -11.50 4.72 7.85
CA LYS A 27 -10.52 5.75 7.42
C LYS A 27 -9.80 6.40 8.60
N LEU A 28 -10.51 6.72 9.67
CA LEU A 28 -9.93 7.31 10.89
C LEU A 28 -9.01 6.33 11.61
N VAL A 29 -9.42 5.06 11.75
CA VAL A 29 -8.60 3.98 12.32
C VAL A 29 -7.32 3.81 11.51
N TYR A 30 -7.41 3.75 10.19
CA TYR A 30 -6.25 3.61 9.32
C TYR A 30 -5.32 4.81 9.40
N LEU A 31 -5.87 6.02 9.46
CA LEU A 31 -5.08 7.24 9.67
C LEU A 31 -4.33 7.19 11.00
N TYR A 32 -4.97 6.73 12.08
CA TYR A 32 -4.32 6.52 13.36
C TYR A 32 -3.17 5.51 13.25
N LEU A 33 -3.42 4.35 12.62
CA LEU A 33 -2.41 3.29 12.46
C LEU A 33 -1.19 3.76 11.66
N MET A 34 -1.37 4.50 10.56
CA MET A 34 -0.24 5.05 9.78
C MET A 34 0.70 5.92 10.62
N ASN A 35 0.15 6.65 11.60
CA ASN A 35 0.94 7.56 12.42
C ASN A 35 1.59 6.89 13.64
N TYR A 36 0.95 5.87 14.22
CA TYR A 36 1.44 5.23 15.46
C TYR A 36 2.10 3.86 15.25
N ALA A 37 1.92 3.21 14.10
CA ALA A 37 2.48 1.88 13.85
C ALA A 37 4.01 1.83 13.96
N LYS A 38 4.72 2.90 13.59
CA LYS A 38 6.18 2.98 13.72
C LYS A 38 6.63 2.99 15.19
N SER A 39 5.84 3.60 16.08
CA SER A 39 6.15 3.65 17.51
C SER A 39 5.80 2.36 18.24
N GLN A 40 4.90 1.54 17.68
CA GLN A 40 4.38 0.32 18.30
C GLN A 40 4.24 -0.81 17.26
N PRO A 41 5.38 -1.33 16.74
CA PRO A 41 5.37 -2.30 15.65
C PRO A 41 4.69 -3.62 16.04
N ASP A 42 4.84 -4.09 17.27
CA ASP A 42 4.23 -5.34 17.74
C ASP A 42 2.70 -5.29 17.73
N MET A 43 2.11 -4.15 18.07
CA MET A 43 0.66 -3.98 18.01
C MET A 43 0.17 -3.78 16.58
N ALA A 44 0.99 -3.19 15.70
CA ALA A 44 0.66 -3.06 14.29
C ALA A 44 0.49 -4.43 13.59
N ILE A 45 1.16 -5.48 14.09
CA ILE A 45 0.98 -6.86 13.60
C ILE A 45 -0.48 -7.32 13.77
N MET A 46 -1.17 -6.90 14.84
CA MET A 46 -2.57 -7.28 15.08
C MET A 46 -3.51 -6.75 13.99
N ALA A 47 -3.14 -5.63 13.34
CA ALA A 47 -3.91 -5.04 12.26
C ALA A 47 -3.72 -5.77 10.92
N VAL A 48 -2.63 -6.52 10.72
CA VAL A 48 -2.28 -7.15 9.44
C VAL A 48 -3.39 -8.05 8.91
N ASN A 49 -3.93 -8.94 9.75
CA ASN A 49 -4.99 -9.86 9.31
C ASN A 49 -6.23 -9.13 8.80
N THR A 50 -6.58 -8.01 9.43
CA THR A 50 -7.75 -7.21 9.01
C THR A 50 -7.41 -6.39 7.77
N PHE A 51 -6.18 -5.89 7.60
CA PHE A 51 -5.77 -5.27 6.33
C PHE A 51 -5.83 -6.25 5.16
N VAL A 52 -5.28 -7.46 5.32
CA VAL A 52 -5.32 -8.50 4.28
C VAL A 52 -6.76 -8.83 3.91
N LYS A 53 -7.65 -8.95 4.89
CA LYS A 53 -9.09 -9.13 4.67
C LYS A 53 -9.72 -7.95 3.93
N ASP A 54 -9.40 -6.71 4.33
CA ASP A 54 -9.93 -5.50 3.71
C ASP A 54 -9.41 -5.32 2.27
N CYS A 55 -8.24 -5.86 1.92
CA CYS A 55 -7.75 -5.93 0.54
C CYS A 55 -8.57 -6.87 -0.36
N GLU A 56 -9.41 -7.73 0.20
CA GLU A 56 -10.31 -8.64 -0.53
C GLU A 56 -11.80 -8.24 -0.38
N ASP A 57 -12.06 -7.08 0.21
CA ASP A 57 -13.42 -6.57 0.43
C ASP A 57 -14.16 -6.35 -0.91
N PRO A 58 -15.47 -6.63 -1.02
CA PRO A 58 -16.22 -6.36 -2.24
C PRO A 58 -16.19 -4.89 -2.67
N ASN A 59 -16.01 -3.95 -1.74
CA ASN A 59 -15.93 -2.52 -2.02
C ASN A 59 -14.53 -2.11 -2.48
N PRO A 60 -14.34 -1.63 -3.73
CA PRO A 60 -13.04 -1.22 -4.26
C PRO A 60 -12.41 -0.07 -3.47
N LEU A 61 -13.22 0.78 -2.82
CA LEU A 61 -12.69 1.86 -1.99
C LEU A 61 -12.03 1.33 -0.71
N ILE A 62 -12.54 0.23 -0.14
CA ILE A 62 -11.95 -0.42 1.04
C ILE A 62 -10.66 -1.13 0.62
N ARG A 63 -10.67 -1.89 -0.49
CA ARG A 63 -9.47 -2.55 -1.03
C ARG A 63 -8.33 -1.58 -1.28
N ALA A 64 -8.60 -0.51 -2.04
CA ALA A 64 -7.61 0.52 -2.33
C ALA A 64 -7.12 1.24 -1.08
N LEU A 65 -8.02 1.51 -0.12
CA LEU A 65 -7.67 2.13 1.14
C LEU A 65 -6.73 1.24 1.96
N ALA A 66 -6.99 -0.07 2.04
CA ALA A 66 -6.15 -1.04 2.74
C ALA A 66 -4.75 -1.12 2.15
N VAL A 67 -4.62 -1.35 0.83
CA VAL A 67 -3.33 -1.42 0.13
C VAL A 67 -2.52 -0.14 0.33
N ARG A 68 -3.14 1.02 0.13
CA ARG A 68 -2.47 2.32 0.31
C ARG A 68 -1.97 2.52 1.74
N THR A 69 -2.74 2.06 2.71
CA THR A 69 -2.42 2.22 4.14
C THR A 69 -1.26 1.32 4.52
N MET A 70 -1.29 0.05 4.12
CA MET A 70 -0.19 -0.89 4.33
C MET A 70 1.11 -0.37 3.70
N GLY A 71 1.07 0.15 2.47
CA GLY A 71 2.24 0.72 1.80
C GLY A 71 2.81 2.00 2.43
N CYS A 72 2.07 2.65 3.34
CA CYS A 72 2.56 3.78 4.12
C CYS A 72 3.19 3.36 5.46
N ILE A 73 2.95 2.13 5.92
CA ILE A 73 3.45 1.65 7.21
C ILE A 73 4.85 1.06 7.01
N ARG A 74 5.87 1.78 7.48
CA ARG A 74 7.29 1.38 7.39
C ARG A 74 7.66 0.41 8.52
N VAL A 75 7.08 -0.80 8.50
CA VAL A 75 7.37 -1.90 9.43
C VAL A 75 7.60 -3.17 8.62
N ASP A 76 8.81 -3.74 8.66
CA ASP A 76 9.26 -4.82 7.78
C ASP A 76 8.30 -6.01 7.70
N LYS A 77 7.76 -6.46 8.85
CA LYS A 77 6.78 -7.54 8.89
C LYS A 77 5.53 -7.22 8.07
N ILE A 78 5.02 -5.98 8.16
CA ILE A 78 3.82 -5.56 7.42
C ILE A 78 4.11 -5.52 5.91
N THR A 79 5.33 -5.09 5.56
CA THR A 79 5.82 -5.09 4.18
C THR A 79 5.79 -6.47 3.54
N GLU A 80 6.21 -7.52 4.26
CA GLU A 80 6.13 -8.90 3.78
C GLU A 80 4.69 -9.36 3.54
N TYR A 81 3.77 -9.04 4.46
CA TYR A 81 2.36 -9.39 4.32
C TYR A 81 1.61 -8.56 3.26
N LEU A 82 2.18 -7.44 2.80
CA LEU A 82 1.61 -6.61 1.74
C LEU A 82 1.81 -7.23 0.35
N CYS A 83 2.86 -8.03 0.13
CA CYS A 83 3.23 -8.50 -1.21
C CYS A 83 2.08 -9.22 -1.94
N GLU A 84 1.43 -10.18 -1.28
CA GLU A 84 0.36 -10.96 -1.91
C GLU A 84 -0.91 -10.13 -2.17
N PRO A 85 -1.44 -9.36 -1.20
CA PRO A 85 -2.53 -8.41 -1.47
C PRO A 85 -2.20 -7.41 -2.59
N LEU A 86 -0.99 -6.87 -2.60
CA LEU A 86 -0.57 -5.91 -3.62
C LEU A 86 -0.56 -6.53 -5.02
N ARG A 87 -0.08 -7.77 -5.15
CA ARG A 87 -0.09 -8.52 -6.41
C ARG A 87 -1.51 -8.71 -6.95
N LYS A 88 -2.47 -9.03 -6.07
CA LYS A 88 -3.88 -9.14 -6.43
C LYS A 88 -4.44 -7.78 -6.86
N CYS A 89 -4.13 -6.72 -6.13
CA CYS A 89 -4.64 -5.38 -6.42
C CYS A 89 -4.07 -4.75 -7.69
N LEU A 90 -2.86 -5.13 -8.13
CA LEU A 90 -2.33 -4.75 -9.45
C LEU A 90 -3.16 -5.34 -10.60
N LYS A 91 -3.84 -6.46 -10.37
CA LYS A 91 -4.71 -7.15 -11.34
C LYS A 91 -6.20 -7.03 -11.01
N ASP A 92 -6.57 -6.09 -10.13
CA ASP A 92 -7.97 -5.88 -9.71
C ASP A 92 -8.84 -5.49 -10.90
N GLU A 93 -10.14 -5.79 -10.84
CA GLU A 93 -11.09 -5.38 -11.88
C GLU A 93 -11.32 -3.86 -11.87
N ASP A 94 -11.24 -3.24 -10.70
CA ASP A 94 -11.50 -1.81 -10.52
C ASP A 94 -10.25 -0.95 -10.79
N PRO A 95 -10.31 0.02 -11.73
CA PRO A 95 -9.17 0.88 -12.05
C PRO A 95 -8.67 1.74 -10.88
N TYR A 96 -9.55 2.09 -9.93
CA TYR A 96 -9.16 2.84 -8.74
C TYR A 96 -8.25 2.01 -7.83
N VAL A 97 -8.49 0.70 -7.73
CA VAL A 97 -7.62 -0.22 -6.99
C VAL A 97 -6.29 -0.39 -7.73
N ARG A 98 -6.31 -0.67 -9.04
CA ARG A 98 -5.09 -0.84 -9.85
C ARG A 98 -4.16 0.38 -9.81
N LYS A 99 -4.70 1.59 -9.99
CA LYS A 99 -3.88 2.82 -9.92
C LYS A 99 -3.31 3.05 -8.52
N THR A 100 -4.05 2.67 -7.48
CA THR A 100 -3.60 2.80 -6.09
C THR A 100 -2.49 1.80 -5.78
N ALA A 101 -2.61 0.58 -6.31
CA ALA A 101 -1.58 -0.45 -6.23
C ALA A 101 -0.30 0.00 -6.95
N ALA A 102 -0.40 0.63 -8.12
CA ALA A 102 0.77 1.15 -8.84
C ALA A 102 1.57 2.15 -8.00
N VAL A 103 0.91 3.12 -7.36
CA VAL A 103 1.55 4.07 -6.43
C VAL A 103 2.13 3.36 -5.20
N CYS A 104 1.46 2.30 -4.72
CA CYS A 104 1.94 1.51 -3.60
C CYS A 104 3.24 0.77 -3.92
N VAL A 105 3.45 0.31 -5.17
CA VAL A 105 4.72 -0.31 -5.59
C VAL A 105 5.88 0.69 -5.52
N ALA A 106 5.68 1.94 -5.96
CA ALA A 106 6.73 2.98 -5.84
C ALA A 106 7.12 3.23 -4.37
N LYS A 107 6.12 3.32 -3.48
CA LYS A 107 6.37 3.45 -2.04
C LYS A 107 7.07 2.22 -1.45
N LEU A 108 6.71 1.03 -1.90
CA LEU A 108 7.35 -0.21 -1.47
C LEU A 108 8.82 -0.24 -1.91
N HIS A 109 9.13 0.28 -3.09
CA HIS A 109 10.50 0.39 -3.60
C HIS A 109 11.35 1.36 -2.77
N ASP A 110 10.79 2.49 -2.32
CA ASP A 110 11.45 3.41 -1.36
C ASP A 110 11.77 2.75 -0.01
N ILE A 111 10.96 1.77 0.41
CA ILE A 111 11.17 1.04 1.66
C ILE A 111 12.17 -0.12 1.46
N ASN A 112 11.99 -0.93 0.43
CA ASN A 112 12.79 -2.10 0.14
C ASN A 112 12.77 -2.41 -1.37
N SER A 113 13.75 -1.85 -2.09
CA SER A 113 13.91 -2.05 -3.54
C SER A 113 14.16 -3.51 -3.93
N GLN A 114 14.97 -4.23 -3.14
CA GLN A 114 15.27 -5.65 -3.40
C GLN A 114 14.01 -6.51 -3.38
N LEU A 115 13.12 -6.27 -2.41
CA LEU A 115 11.85 -7.00 -2.33
C LEU A 115 10.95 -6.74 -3.56
N VAL A 116 10.96 -5.52 -4.09
CA VAL A 116 10.20 -5.16 -5.29
C VAL A 116 10.71 -5.90 -6.54
N GLU A 117 12.03 -6.02 -6.66
CA GLU A 117 12.69 -6.80 -7.71
C GLU A 117 12.41 -8.30 -7.56
N ASP A 118 12.63 -8.87 -6.38
CA ASP A 118 12.45 -10.30 -6.10
C ASP A 118 11.00 -10.77 -6.32
N GLN A 119 10.03 -9.90 -6.04
CA GLN A 119 8.61 -10.20 -6.23
C GLN A 119 8.13 -9.97 -7.68
N GLY A 120 8.95 -9.36 -8.54
CA GLY A 120 8.57 -9.04 -9.92
C GLY A 120 7.50 -7.95 -10.03
N PHE A 121 7.46 -7.00 -9.08
CA PHE A 121 6.50 -5.89 -9.14
C PHE A 121 6.84 -4.86 -10.21
N LEU A 122 8.11 -4.76 -10.63
CA LEU A 122 8.52 -3.91 -11.75
C LEU A 122 7.88 -4.36 -13.08
N ASP A 123 7.87 -5.67 -13.34
CA ASP A 123 7.23 -6.20 -14.54
C ASP A 123 5.72 -6.01 -14.48
N SER A 124 5.12 -6.19 -13.30
CA SER A 124 3.70 -5.91 -13.11
C SER A 124 3.35 -4.43 -13.33
N LEU A 125 4.24 -3.49 -12.96
CA LEU A 125 4.07 -2.06 -13.28
C LEU A 125 4.21 -1.77 -14.78
N ARG A 126 5.15 -2.43 -15.47
CA ARG A 126 5.30 -2.33 -16.92
C ARG A 126 4.05 -2.82 -17.65
N ASP A 127 3.44 -3.91 -17.19
CA ASP A 127 2.19 -4.42 -17.74
C ASP A 127 1.05 -3.38 -17.63
N LEU A 128 1.01 -2.60 -16.54
CA LEU A 128 0.03 -1.52 -16.34
C LEU A 128 0.19 -0.34 -17.32
N LEU A 129 1.31 -0.22 -18.04
CA LEU A 129 1.45 0.76 -19.12
C LEU A 129 0.52 0.46 -20.30
N SER A 130 0.11 -0.80 -20.45
CA SER A 130 -0.86 -1.24 -21.46
C SER A 130 -2.30 -1.30 -20.91
N ASP A 131 -2.58 -0.74 -19.74
CA ASP A 131 -3.92 -0.76 -19.14
C ASP A 131 -4.92 0.05 -19.99
N SER A 132 -6.15 -0.47 -20.08
CA SER A 132 -7.26 0.21 -20.74
C SER A 132 -7.65 1.56 -20.11
N ASN A 133 -7.35 1.77 -18.82
CA ASN A 133 -7.72 2.97 -18.09
C ASN A 133 -6.56 3.98 -18.05
N PRO A 134 -6.72 5.20 -18.60
CA PRO A 134 -5.66 6.20 -18.64
C PRO A 134 -5.14 6.63 -17.27
N MET A 135 -5.97 6.60 -16.23
CA MET A 135 -5.53 6.95 -14.88
C MET A 135 -4.61 5.89 -14.29
N VAL A 136 -4.79 4.61 -14.64
CA VAL A 136 -3.89 3.54 -14.21
C VAL A 136 -2.55 3.70 -14.92
N VAL A 137 -2.57 3.90 -16.24
CA VAL A 137 -1.36 4.16 -17.04
C VAL A 137 -0.58 5.37 -16.50
N ALA A 138 -1.26 6.48 -16.22
CA ALA A 138 -0.60 7.69 -15.69
C ALA A 138 0.10 7.43 -14.35
N ASN A 139 -0.53 6.67 -13.44
CA ASN A 139 0.10 6.32 -12.16
C ASN A 139 1.21 5.28 -12.32
N ALA A 140 1.10 4.35 -13.27
CA ALA A 140 2.16 3.40 -13.59
C ALA A 140 3.41 4.12 -14.15
N VAL A 141 3.22 5.07 -15.07
CA VAL A 141 4.31 5.91 -15.60
C VAL A 141 4.96 6.72 -14.48
N ALA A 142 4.17 7.36 -13.62
CA ALA A 142 4.70 8.14 -12.50
C ALA A 142 5.50 7.26 -11.53
N ALA A 143 4.97 6.08 -11.17
CA ALA A 143 5.63 5.11 -10.31
C ALA A 143 6.96 4.61 -10.92
N LEU A 144 6.96 4.25 -12.20
CA LEU A 144 8.17 3.83 -12.90
C LEU A 144 9.20 4.95 -12.99
N SER A 145 8.78 6.18 -13.30
CA SER A 145 9.68 7.35 -13.32
C SER A 145 10.34 7.59 -11.96
N GLU A 146 9.56 7.53 -10.87
CA GLU A 146 10.08 7.70 -9.50
C GLU A 146 11.08 6.60 -9.13
N ILE A 147 10.80 5.34 -9.52
CA ILE A 147 11.72 4.21 -9.33
C ILE A 147 12.99 4.39 -10.18
N GLY A 148 12.86 4.88 -11.41
CA GLY A 148 13.97 5.16 -12.33
C GLY A 148 14.90 6.25 -11.82
N ASP A 149 14.33 7.32 -11.24
CA ASP A 149 15.11 8.40 -10.63
C ASP A 149 15.83 7.93 -9.35
N ALA A 150 15.22 7.00 -8.61
CA ALA A 150 15.80 6.41 -7.39
C ALA A 150 16.91 5.37 -7.67
N SER A 151 16.93 4.76 -8.86
CA SER A 151 17.91 3.74 -9.25
C SER A 151 18.59 4.10 -10.58
N PRO A 152 19.85 4.57 -10.58
CA PRO A 152 20.61 4.85 -11.80
C PRO A 152 20.74 3.64 -12.73
N THR A 153 20.58 2.44 -12.18
CA THR A 153 20.59 1.13 -12.86
C THR A 153 19.26 0.78 -13.53
N ALA A 154 18.11 1.27 -13.02
CA ALA A 154 16.80 1.01 -13.61
C ALA A 154 16.56 1.79 -14.92
N ALA A 155 17.20 2.96 -15.07
CA ALA A 155 17.19 3.73 -16.32
C ALA A 155 17.68 2.90 -17.52
N ALA A 156 18.70 2.06 -17.33
CA ALA A 156 19.23 1.17 -18.37
C ALA A 156 18.26 0.03 -18.76
N MET A 157 17.23 -0.24 -17.96
CA MET A 157 16.21 -1.27 -18.23
C MET A 157 14.91 -0.70 -18.81
N MET A 158 14.82 0.62 -19.04
CA MET A 158 13.72 1.25 -19.77
C MET A 158 14.05 1.45 -21.26
N GLU A 159 15.31 1.19 -21.67
CA GLU A 159 15.80 1.41 -23.03
C GLU A 159 15.89 0.14 -23.91
N ASN A 160 15.48 -1.03 -23.41
CA ASN A 160 15.51 -2.31 -24.18
C ASN A 160 14.11 -2.93 -24.35
#